data_AF-A0A2M7CG77-F1
#
_entry.id   AF-A0A2M7CG77-F1
#
_cell.length_a   1.000
_cell.length_b   1.000
_cell.length_c   1.000
_cell.angle_alpha   90.00
_cell.angle_beta   90.00
_cell.angle_gamma   90.00
#
_symmetry.space_group_name_H-M   'P 1'
#
loop_
_entity.id
_entity.type
_entity.pdbx_description
1 polymer ?
#
loop_
_entity_poly.entity_id
_entity_poly.type
_entity_poly.pdbx_seq_one_letter_code
_entity_poly.pdbx_strand_id
1 'polypeptide(L)'
;MNRERLEWVMSGLSQYRLTKNEDQFVKSASGDFDQKEMLTEHQEERLESLYKEKSKSKPNKNSSDYFSFKETIPKKARVRRPLAKDVLIAS
;
A
#
# COMPACT_ATOMS: atom_id res chain seq x y z
N MET A 1 6.92 -15.01 11.64
CA MET A 1 7.00 -13.80 10.79
C MET A 1 8.46 -13.39 10.61
N ASN A 2 8.88 -12.93 9.42
CA ASN A 2 10.25 -12.43 9.18
C ASN A 2 10.38 -10.94 9.52
N ARG A 3 11.59 -10.47 9.83
CA ARG A 3 11.89 -9.04 10.11
C ARG A 3 11.35 -8.10 9.04
N GLU A 4 11.63 -8.39 7.78
CA GLU A 4 11.16 -7.59 6.64
C GLU A 4 9.63 -7.50 6.59
N ARG A 5 8.96 -8.63 6.88
CA ARG A 5 7.49 -8.67 6.92
C ARG A 5 6.97 -7.82 8.08
N LEU A 6 7.62 -7.86 9.25
CA LEU A 6 7.25 -7.05 10.42
C LEU A 6 7.38 -5.57 10.11
N GLU A 7 8.53 -5.16 9.57
CA GLU A 7 8.81 -3.77 9.22
C GLU A 7 7.84 -3.25 8.15
N TRP A 8 7.50 -4.10 7.17
CA TRP A 8 6.48 -3.79 6.16
C TRP A 8 5.10 -3.59 6.79
N VAL A 9 4.68 -4.47 7.71
CA VAL A 9 3.41 -4.32 8.44
C VAL A 9 3.39 -3.08 9.31
N MET A 10 4.46 -2.78 10.04
CA MET A 10 4.57 -1.56 10.86
C MET A 10 4.47 -0.29 10.01
N SER A 11 5.19 -0.27 8.87
CA SER A 11 5.14 0.84 7.93
C SER A 11 3.73 1.02 7.36
N GLY A 12 3.04 -0.07 7.02
CA GLY A 12 1.64 -0.04 6.58
C GLY A 12 0.70 0.48 7.68
N LEU A 13 0.86 0.00 8.91
CA LEU A 13 0.05 0.41 10.07
C LEU A 13 0.22 1.88 10.42
N SER A 14 1.41 2.46 10.24
CA SER A 14 1.69 3.88 10.48
C SER A 14 0.82 4.82 9.64
N GLN A 15 0.31 4.35 8.50
CA GLN A 15 -0.53 5.12 7.61
C GLN A 15 -2.00 5.20 8.07
N TYR A 16 -2.41 4.26 8.92
CA TYR A 16 -3.74 4.23 9.50
C TYR A 16 -3.74 4.95 10.85
N ARG A 17 -4.91 5.44 11.26
CA ARG A 17 -5.09 5.97 12.61
C ARG A 17 -5.08 4.82 13.61
N LEU A 18 -3.90 4.57 14.19
CA LEU A 18 -3.75 3.69 15.34
C LEU A 18 -4.28 4.38 16.60
N THR A 19 -4.96 3.62 17.44
CA THR A 19 -5.28 4.04 18.81
C THR A 19 -4.03 3.95 19.69
N LYS A 20 -4.02 4.64 20.83
CA LYS A 20 -2.87 4.62 21.75
C LYS A 20 -2.44 3.22 22.17
N ASN A 21 -3.42 2.33 22.37
CA ASN A 21 -3.18 0.94 22.77
C ASN A 21 -2.50 0.13 21.65
N GLU A 22 -2.88 0.39 20.40
CA GLU A 22 -2.31 -0.26 19.23
C GLU A 22 -0.90 0.24 18.93
N ASP A 23 -0.68 1.55 19.03
CA ASP A 23 0.64 2.17 18.86
C ASP A 23 1.64 1.64 19.91
N GLN A 24 1.20 1.54 21.17
CA GLN A 24 2.00 0.95 22.23
C GLN A 24 2.30 -0.53 21.97
N PHE A 25 1.30 -1.30 21.51
CA PHE A 25 1.50 -2.71 21.16
C PHE A 25 2.51 -2.88 20.04
N VAL A 26 2.43 -2.07 18.98
CA VAL A 26 3.35 -2.11 17.84
C VAL A 26 4.79 -1.77 18.28
N LYS A 27 4.96 -0.77 19.16
CA LYS A 27 6.27 -0.42 19.73
C LYS A 27 6.84 -1.55 20.60
N SER A 28 6.01 -2.16 21.45
CA SER A 28 6.42 -3.32 22.26
C SER A 28 6.80 -4.50 21.38
N ALA A 29 6.00 -4.81 20.35
CA ALA A 29 6.29 -5.92 19.42
C ALA A 29 7.60 -5.72 18.66
N SER A 30 7.92 -4.49 18.26
CA SER A 30 9.20 -4.15 17.64
C SER A 30 10.37 -4.32 18.61
N GLY A 31 10.22 -3.84 19.86
CA GLY A 31 11.25 -4.02 20.89
C GLY A 31 11.48 -5.48 21.28
N ASP A 32 10.42 -6.28 21.37
CA ASP A 32 10.51 -7.72 21.63
C ASP A 32 11.20 -8.45 20.48
N PHE A 33 10.91 -8.04 19.24
CA PHE A 33 11.57 -8.59 18.05
C PHE A 33 13.04 -8.17 17.95
N ASP A 34 13.41 -6.95 18.35
CA ASP A 34 14.82 -6.52 18.39
C ASP A 34 15.65 -7.31 19.41
N GLN A 35 15.03 -7.72 20.53
CA GLN A 35 15.72 -8.50 21.56
C GLN A 35 15.80 -10.00 21.27
N LYS A 36 14.75 -10.58 20.68
CA LYS A 36 14.65 -12.05 20.49
C LYS A 36 14.75 -12.49 19.04
N GLU A 37 14.79 -11.54 18.10
CA GLU A 37 14.65 -11.75 16.65
C GLU A 37 13.43 -12.59 16.26
N MET A 38 12.44 -12.69 17.16
CA MET A 38 11.31 -13.60 17.03
C MET A 38 10.11 -13.07 17.82
N LEU A 39 8.95 -13.02 17.16
CA LEU A 39 7.67 -12.67 17.78
C LEU A 39 6.99 -13.95 18.29
N THR A 40 6.19 -13.79 19.34
CA THR A 40 5.31 -14.88 19.79
C THR A 40 4.18 -15.04 18.79
N GLU A 41 3.70 -16.27 18.56
CA GLU A 41 2.60 -16.56 17.64
C GLU A 41 1.35 -15.69 17.91
N HIS A 42 1.03 -15.47 19.19
CA HIS A 42 -0.05 -14.58 19.61
C HIS A 42 0.20 -13.09 19.24
N GLN A 43 1.46 -12.64 19.20
CA GLN A 43 1.78 -11.28 18.75
C GLN A 43 1.64 -11.15 17.24
N GLU A 44 2.04 -12.19 16.49
CA GLU A 44 1.89 -12.25 15.04
C GLU A 44 0.42 -12.24 14.63
N GLU A 45 -0.40 -13.11 15.23
CA GLU A 45 -1.84 -13.18 14.96
C GLU A 45 -2.54 -11.85 15.26
N ARG A 46 -2.13 -11.20 16.37
CA ARG A 46 -2.69 -9.91 16.76
C ARG A 46 -2.27 -8.79 15.81
N LEU A 47 -1.02 -8.79 15.33
CA LEU A 47 -0.55 -7.84 14.30
C LEU A 47 -1.30 -8.02 12.98
N GLU A 48 -1.49 -9.25 12.54
CA GLU A 48 -2.18 -9.56 11.29
C GLU A 48 -3.67 -9.20 11.37
N SER A 49 -4.32 -9.52 12.48
CA SER A 49 -5.71 -9.13 12.74
C SER A 49 -5.88 -7.62 12.78
N LEU A 50 -4.96 -6.91 13.44
CA LEU A 50 -4.96 -5.46 13.53
C LEU A 50 -4.74 -4.82 12.14
N TYR A 51 -3.78 -5.32 11.36
CA TYR A 51 -3.58 -4.88 9.98
C TYR A 51 -4.81 -5.12 9.10
N LYS A 52 -5.46 -6.29 9.21
CA LYS A 52 -6.69 -6.61 8.48
C LYS A 52 -7.89 -5.75 8.90
N GLU A 53 -7.96 -5.38 10.17
CA GLU A 53 -9.00 -4.48 10.67
C GLU A 53 -8.77 -3.05 10.17
N LYS A 54 -7.53 -2.55 10.25
CA LYS A 54 -7.18 -1.22 9.74
C LYS A 54 -7.27 -1.14 8.22
N SER A 55 -6.93 -2.19 7.49
CA SER A 55 -7.06 -2.21 6.02
C SER A 55 -8.51 -2.11 5.55
N LYS A 56 -9.48 -2.56 6.37
CA LYS A 56 -10.93 -2.37 6.11
C LYS A 56 -11.39 -0.94 6.40
N SER A 57 -10.66 -0.20 7.23
CA SER A 57 -10.92 1.21 7.49
C SER A 57 -10.39 2.06 6.34
N LYS A 58 -11.08 3.15 5.97
CA LYS A 58 -10.58 4.04 4.93
C LYS A 58 -9.21 4.58 5.38
N PRO A 59 -8.12 4.37 4.62
CA PRO A 59 -6.84 4.96 4.94
C PRO A 59 -7.02 6.48 5.08
N ASN A 60 -6.28 7.07 6.01
CA ASN A 60 -6.31 8.52 6.17
C ASN A 60 -5.95 9.12 4.80
N LYS A 61 -6.82 9.97 4.26
CA LYS A 61 -6.76 10.54 2.89
C LYS A 61 -5.42 11.23 2.54
N ASN A 62 -4.53 11.33 3.51
CA ASN A 62 -3.24 11.99 3.47
C ASN A 62 -2.06 11.01 3.25
N SER A 63 -2.27 9.68 3.23
CA SER A 63 -1.21 8.74 2.86
C SER A 63 -1.27 8.47 1.34
N SER A 64 -0.73 9.41 0.55
CA SER A 64 -0.69 9.33 -0.91
C SER A 64 0.10 8.15 -1.45
N ASP A 65 0.82 7.42 -0.59
CA ASP A 65 1.90 6.55 -1.02
C ASP A 65 1.56 5.05 -1.04
N TYR A 66 0.37 4.64 -0.58
CA TYR A 66 0.03 3.21 -0.45
C TYR A 66 -0.85 2.63 -1.54
N PHE A 67 -1.57 3.47 -2.29
CA PHE A 67 -2.32 3.02 -3.47
C PHE A 67 -2.00 3.82 -4.72
N SER A 68 -0.81 4.44 -4.80
CA SER A 68 -0.22 4.67 -6.12
C SER A 68 0.42 3.35 -6.57
N PHE A 69 -0.43 2.36 -6.87
CA PHE A 69 -0.18 1.69 -8.15
C PHE A 69 -0.07 2.87 -9.10
N LYS A 70 1.12 3.11 -9.65
CA LYS A 70 1.15 3.87 -10.87
C LYS A 70 0.29 3.01 -11.78
N GLU A 71 -1.00 3.33 -11.87
CA GLU A 71 -1.76 3.17 -13.08
C GLU A 71 -0.88 3.90 -14.07
N THR A 72 0.06 3.15 -14.65
CA THR A 72 0.58 3.42 -15.95
C THR A 72 -0.68 3.39 -16.78
N ILE A 73 -1.37 4.53 -16.84
CA ILE A 73 -2.40 4.82 -17.82
C ILE A 73 -1.73 4.35 -19.09
N PRO A 74 -2.18 3.24 -19.71
CA PRO A 74 -1.51 2.71 -20.88
C PRO A 74 -1.51 3.88 -21.84
N LYS A 75 -0.32 4.44 -22.09
CA LYS A 75 -0.15 5.66 -22.90
C LYS A 75 -0.97 5.39 -24.14
N LYS A 76 -2.12 6.05 -24.26
CA LYS A 76 -3.02 5.85 -25.40
C LYS A 76 -2.14 6.06 -26.61
N ALA A 77 -1.78 4.97 -27.28
CA ALA A 77 -1.06 5.04 -28.53
C ALA A 77 -1.96 5.92 -29.39
N ARG A 78 -1.46 7.11 -29.76
CA ARG A 78 -2.13 7.95 -30.75
C ARG A 78 -2.24 7.07 -31.99
N VAL A 79 -3.41 6.45 -32.17
CA VAL A 79 -3.78 5.85 -33.45
C VAL A 79 -3.81 7.03 -34.40
N ARG A 80 -2.71 7.21 -35.13
CA ARG A 80 -2.62 8.13 -36.25
C ARG A 80 -3.69 7.64 -37.22
N ARG A 81 -4.82 8.34 -37.29
CA ARG A 81 -5.79 8.15 -38.37
C ARG A 81 -5.02 8.33 -39.68
N PRO A 82 -5.13 7.41 -40.66
CA PRO A 82 -4.67 7.72 -42.01
C PRO A 82 -5.49 8.90 -42.49
N LEU A 83 -4.84 10.03 -42.70
CA LEU A 83 -5.41 11.15 -43.44
C LEU A 83 -5.53 10.66 -44.88
N ALA A 84 -6.73 10.21 -45.27
CA ALA A 84 -7.06 10.02 -46.67
C ALA A 84 -6.96 11.39 -47.36
N LYS A 85 -5.82 11.61 -48.01
CA LYS A 85 -5.69 12.60 -49.06
C LYS A 85 -6.08 11.84 -50.32
N ASP A 86 -7.19 12.22 -50.93
CA ASP A 86 -7.40 12.17 -52.39
C ASP A 86 -8.66 12.98 -52.68
N VAL A 87 -8.47 14.27 -52.98
CA VAL A 87 -8.35 14.81 -54.36
C VAL A 87 -9.74 15.21 -54.86
N LEU A 88 -10.09 16.46 -54.56
CA LEU A 88 -11.07 17.23 -55.32
C LEU A 88 -10.44 17.50 -56.69
N ILE A 89 -10.87 16.79 -57.73
CA ILE A 89 -10.71 17.28 -59.10
C ILE A 89 -12.07 17.82 -59.52
N ALA A 90 -12.14 19.14 -59.57
CA ALA A 90 -13.11 19.86 -60.37
C ALA A 90 -12.67 19.79 -61.85
N SER A 91 -13.59 19.44 -62.74
CA SER A 91 -13.77 19.99 -64.10
C SER A 91 -15.08 19.47 -64.67
#